data_AF-A0A356II99-F1
#
_entry.id   AF-A0A356II99-F1
#
_cell.length_a   1.000
_cell.length_b   1.000
_cell.length_c   1.000
_cell.angle_alpha   90.00
_cell.angle_beta   90.00
_cell.angle_gamma   90.00
#
_symmetry.space_group_name_H-M   'P 1'
#
loop_
_entity.id
_entity.type
_entity.pdbx_description
1 polymer ?
#
loop_
_entity_poly.entity_id
_entity_poly.type
_entity_poly.pdbx_seq_one_letter_code
_entity_poly.pdbx_strand_id
1 'polypeptide(L)' 'FMLTGFHGMHVTIGATMLTIMFLRALKGNLTPDNHFAFEASAWYWHFVDVVWLFLFVCVYWL' A
#
# COMPACT_ATOMS: atom_id res chain seq x y z
N PHE A 1 3.89 20.76 -2.78
CA PHE A 1 3.27 19.67 -3.58
C PHE A 1 4.15 18.45 -3.80
N MET A 2 5.49 18.56 -3.78
CA MET A 2 6.38 17.41 -4.00
C MET A 2 6.17 16.27 -2.99
N LEU A 3 5.99 16.57 -1.70
CA LEU A 3 5.72 15.56 -0.66
C LEU A 3 4.40 14.80 -0.88
N THR A 4 3.29 15.52 -1.07
CA THR A 4 1.99 14.90 -1.38
C THR A 4 2.03 14.12 -2.69
N GLY A 5 2.69 14.63 -3.73
CA GLY A 5 2.82 13.96 -5.02
C GLY A 5 3.64 12.67 -4.94
N PHE A 6 4.76 12.70 -4.22
CA PHE A 6 5.58 11.51 -3.96
C PHE A 6 4.82 10.47 -3.13
N HIS A 7 4.05 10.91 -2.15
CA HIS A 7 3.16 10.03 -1.39
C HIS A 7 2.08 9.42 -2.29
N GLY A 8 1.42 10.20 -3.15
CA GLY A 8 0.44 9.70 -4.12
C GLY A 8 1.01 8.66 -5.10
N MET A 9 2.28 8.80 -5.48
CA MET A 9 2.99 7.76 -6.24
C MET A 9 3.08 6.44 -5.46
N HIS A 10 3.43 6.49 -4.16
CA HIS A 10 3.49 5.30 -3.31
C HIS A 10 2.10 4.66 -3.13
N VAL A 11 1.05 5.46 -2.94
CA VAL A 11 -0.34 4.97 -2.91
C VAL A 11 -0.68 4.22 -4.20
N THR A 12 -0.32 4.77 -5.36
CA THR A 12 -0.58 4.14 -6.67
C THR A 12 0.16 2.80 -6.82
N ILE A 13 1.42 2.73 -6.36
CA ILE A 13 2.21 1.49 -6.34
C ILE A 13 1.56 0.46 -5.43
N GLY A 14 1.20 0.87 -4.19
CA GLY A 14 0.53 -0.01 -3.23
C GLY A 14 -0.80 -0.55 -3.75
N ALA A 15 -1.58 0.29 -4.43
CA ALA A 15 -2.89 -0.10 -4.97
C ALA A 15 -2.71 -1.11 -6.11
N THR A 16 -1.67 -0.92 -6.92
CA THR A 16 -1.29 -1.87 -7.98
C THR A 16 -0.88 -3.21 -7.39
N MET A 17 -0.02 -3.21 -6.35
CA MET A 17 0.40 -4.42 -5.64
C MET A 17 -0.81 -5.19 -5.07
N LEU A 18 -1.71 -4.50 -4.36
CA LEU A 18 -2.92 -5.10 -3.80
C LEU A 18 -3.88 -5.61 -4.89
N THR A 19 -4.02 -4.90 -6.00
CA THR A 19 -4.82 -5.36 -7.15
C THR A 19 -4.27 -6.67 -7.72
N ILE A 20 -2.94 -6.76 -7.90
CA ILE A 20 -2.31 -8.01 -8.35
C ILE A 20 -2.53 -9.13 -7.32
N MET A 21 -2.39 -8.84 -6.02
CA MET A 21 -2.65 -9.84 -4.97
C MET A 21 -4.11 -10.29 -4.96
N PHE A 22 -5.06 -9.39 -5.16
CA PHE A 22 -6.48 -9.70 -5.28
C PHE A 22 -6.74 -10.64 -6.47
N LEU A 23 -6.19 -10.33 -7.65
CA LEU A 23 -6.31 -11.20 -8.83
C LEU A 23 -5.66 -12.57 -8.61
N ARG A 24 -4.54 -12.64 -7.88
CA ARG A 24 -3.89 -13.91 -7.50
C ARG A 24 -4.73 -14.70 -6.50
N ALA A 25 -5.38 -14.02 -5.55
CA ALA A 25 -6.30 -14.64 -4.59
C ALA A 25 -7.49 -15.28 -5.30
N LEU A 26 -8.11 -14.56 -6.26
CA LEU A 26 -9.22 -15.08 -7.07
C LEU A 26 -8.83 -16.32 -7.89
N LYS A 27 -7.57 -16.41 -8.32
CA LYS A 27 -7.03 -17.57 -9.05
C LYS A 27 -6.61 -18.73 -8.14
N GLY A 28 -6.70 -18.58 -6.81
CA GLY A 28 -6.25 -19.59 -5.85
C GLY A 28 -4.74 -19.69 -5.67
N ASN A 29 -3.98 -18.68 -6.12
CA ASN A 29 -2.51 -18.69 -6.08
C ASN A 29 -1.92 -18.25 -4.72
N LEU A 30 -2.76 -18.02 -3.72
CA LEU A 30 -2.36 -17.74 -2.35
C LEU A 30 -2.74 -18.94 -1.49
N THR A 31 -1.74 -19.59 -0.91
CA THR A 31 -1.95 -20.70 0.04
C THR A 31 -1.48 -20.27 1.43
N PRO A 32 -1.92 -20.94 2.51
CA PRO A 32 -1.46 -20.65 3.86
C PRO A 32 0.05 -20.72 4.04
N ASP A 33 0.77 -21.47 3.21
CA ASP A 33 2.23 -21.55 3.26
C ASP A 33 2.94 -20.63 2.23
N ASN A 34 2.19 -20.11 1.25
CA ASN A 34 2.74 -19.29 0.16
C ASN A 34 1.87 -18.03 -0.09
N HIS A 35 1.97 -17.10 0.86
CA HIS A 35 1.27 -15.82 0.82
C HIS A 35 2.16 -14.63 1.22
N PHE A 36 3.48 -14.81 1.30
CA PHE A 36 4.43 -13.75 1.65
C PHE A 36 4.30 -12.50 0.77
N ALA A 37 4.04 -12.66 -0.53
CA ALA A 37 3.83 -11.51 -1.43
C ALA A 37 2.60 -10.66 -1.03
N PHE A 38 1.56 -11.30 -0.48
CA PHE A 38 0.41 -10.61 0.07
C PHE A 38 0.77 -9.90 1.38
N GLU A 39 1.47 -10.57 2.29
CA GLU A 39 1.95 -9.96 3.55
C GLU A 39 2.82 -8.72 3.28
N ALA A 40 3.79 -8.83 2.37
CA ALA A 40 4.64 -7.71 1.98
C ALA A 40 3.84 -6.55 1.37
N SER A 41 2.82 -6.85 0.57
CA SER A 41 1.93 -5.83 0.00
C SER A 41 1.09 -5.15 1.09
N ALA A 42 0.62 -5.91 2.09
CA ALA A 42 -0.10 -5.37 3.24
C ALA A 42 0.79 -4.49 4.13
N TRP A 43 2.03 -4.92 4.41
CA TRP A 43 3.00 -4.09 5.13
C TRP A 43 3.32 -2.79 4.39
N TYR A 44 3.49 -2.86 3.06
CA TYR A 44 3.69 -1.66 2.25
C TYR A 44 2.48 -0.72 2.34
N TRP A 45 1.25 -1.26 2.30
CA TRP A 45 0.04 -0.46 2.43
C TRP A 45 -0.06 0.24 3.79
N HIS A 46 0.23 -0.46 4.89
CA HIS A 46 0.26 0.13 6.23
C HIS A 46 1.34 1.20 6.38
N PHE A 47 2.52 0.99 5.77
CA PHE A 47 3.56 2.02 5.73
C PHE A 47 3.05 3.31 5.06
N VAL A 48 2.41 3.18 3.90
CA VAL A 48 1.83 4.32 3.18
C VAL A 48 0.78 5.01 4.05
N ASP A 49 -0.13 4.27 4.68
CA ASP A 49 -1.17 4.83 5.55
C ASP A 49 -0.59 5.65 6.73
N VAL A 50 0.41 5.10 7.42
CA VAL A 50 1.09 5.82 8.52
C VAL A 50 1.73 7.11 8.01
N VAL A 51 2.43 7.09 6.87
CA VAL A 51 3.02 8.29 6.26
C VAL A 51 1.95 9.32 5.91
N TRP A 52 0.77 8.87 5.45
CA TRP A 52 -0.35 9.77 5.15
C TRP A 52 -0.85 10.49 6.40
N LEU A 53 -1.03 9.78 7.52
CA LEU A 53 -1.46 10.40 8.78
C LEU A 53 -0.49 11.50 9.22
N PHE A 54 0.82 11.25 9.13
CA PHE A 54 1.83 12.27 9.43
C PHE A 54 1.76 13.46 8.47
N LEU A 55 1.65 13.21 7.15
CA LEU A 55 1.52 14.29 6.17
C LEU A 55 0.26 15.12 6.39
N PHE A 56 -0.87 14.48 6.69
CA PHE A 56 -2.13 15.16 6.96
C PHE A 56 -2.00 16.12 8.14
N VAL A 57 -1.46 15.65 9.26
CA VAL A 57 -1.27 16.49 10.45
C VAL A 57 -0.26 17.62 10.19
N CYS A 58 0.90 17.32 9.61
CA CYS A 58 2.00 18.29 9.51
C CYS A 58 1.87 19.29 8.35
N VAL A 59 1.17 18.95 7.27
CA VAL A 59 1.09 19.78 6.05
C VAL A 59 -0.29 20.43 5.88
N TYR A 60 -1.35 19.78 6.36
CA TYR A 60 -2.72 20.24 6.13
C TYR A 60 -3.41 20.77 7.39
N TRP A 61 -3.13 20.18 8.57
CA TRP A 61 -3.76 20.64 9.81
C TRP A 61 -2.98 21.81 10.45
N LEU A 62 -1.69 21.61 10.73
CA LEU A 62 -0.81 22.62 11.34
C LEU A 62 -0.52 23.77 10.37
#